data_AF-A0A4Q2ZW20-F1
#
_entry.id   AF-A0A4Q2ZW20-F1
#
_cell.length_a   1.000
_cell.length_b   1.000
_cell.length_c   1.000
_cell.angle_alpha   90.00
_cell.angle_beta   90.00
_cell.angle_gamma   90.00
#
_symmetry.space_group_name_H-M   'P 1'
#
loop_
_entity.id
_entity.type
_entity.pdbx_description
1 polymer ?
#
loop_
_entity_poly.entity_id
_entity_poly.type
_entity_poly.pdbx_seq_one_letter_code
_entity_poly.pdbx_strand_id
1 'polypeptide(L)'
;MKFRHILPVMALLGLTGSASAIKIEIRYDYDTGGFFNNPEARAAMEAVADFYEPLIHDSLTAIVPADGNTWDAKFTHPGNGTTNFLVPNLVVPADTLIVFAGARTISSAGLGGFGGYNASGFTQEWFDTLASRGQAGALATPKTDFGPWGGAITFNPAMTWNFSLVDPTAGGVPFIPIALHELGHMLGLGTAPSWSAKIVSGTFTGAKASQVYGAAVPLSGTGHWRDNTCGGTDGYVESDTNKILSKAFGSFAAPHGYAQIALMDPVACTNGNYQKVMTDLDLAALRDIGWQLEPPGNLTVPSLHPTASPYAFSWPSTSGFTYLLQRSPSLAGGSWTTLSTQVGNGLMQQFSTPTPGLTRAFYRLNVTTPAAGAPLLAAPSAPAPSHSDPVEVTGCGCSH
;
A
#
# COMPACT_ATOMS: atom_id res chain seq x y z
N MET A 1 -58.93 -26.37 20.41
CA MET A 1 -58.24 -25.14 19.95
C MET A 1 -56.74 -25.40 20.02
N LYS A 2 -56.05 -25.43 18.88
CA LYS A 2 -54.60 -25.71 18.78
C LYS A 2 -53.82 -24.47 19.22
N PHE A 3 -53.06 -24.55 20.32
CA PHE A 3 -52.08 -23.51 20.67
C PHE A 3 -50.75 -23.83 19.99
N ARG A 4 -50.37 -22.99 19.03
CA ARG A 4 -49.14 -23.04 18.24
C ARG A 4 -48.01 -22.42 19.05
N HIS A 5 -46.90 -23.14 19.16
CA HIS A 5 -45.65 -22.68 19.76
C HIS A 5 -45.00 -21.60 18.89
N ILE A 6 -44.49 -20.53 19.52
CA ILE A 6 -43.57 -19.57 18.90
C ILE A 6 -42.30 -19.56 19.73
N LEU A 7 -41.23 -20.16 19.19
CA LEU A 7 -39.87 -19.99 19.69
C LEU A 7 -39.38 -18.57 19.33
N PRO A 8 -38.67 -17.86 20.20
CA PRO A 8 -37.97 -16.64 19.81
C PRO A 8 -36.68 -17.02 19.08
N VAL A 9 -36.55 -16.58 17.83
CA VAL A 9 -35.29 -16.56 17.09
C VAL A 9 -34.43 -15.45 17.71
N MET A 10 -33.41 -15.83 18.46
CA MET A 10 -32.40 -14.92 18.97
C MET A 10 -31.45 -14.60 17.82
N ALA A 11 -31.61 -13.42 17.23
CA ALA A 11 -30.73 -12.90 16.20
C ALA A 11 -29.36 -12.61 16.82
N LEU A 12 -28.36 -13.41 16.44
CA LEU A 12 -26.96 -13.16 16.75
C LEU A 12 -26.52 -11.92 15.96
N LEU A 13 -26.46 -10.76 16.62
CA LEU A 13 -25.78 -9.58 16.07
C LEU A 13 -24.30 -9.94 15.96
N GLY A 14 -23.83 -10.21 14.74
CA GLY A 14 -22.41 -10.27 14.44
C GLY A 14 -21.80 -8.90 14.71
N LEU A 15 -20.95 -8.82 15.74
CA LEU A 15 -20.01 -7.72 15.89
C LEU A 15 -19.07 -7.80 14.69
N THR A 16 -19.27 -6.93 13.70
CA THR A 16 -18.25 -6.66 12.70
C THR A 16 -17.07 -6.03 13.44
N GLY A 17 -16.03 -6.81 13.71
CA GLY A 17 -14.77 -6.26 14.20
C GLY A 17 -14.27 -5.25 13.17
N SER A 18 -13.98 -4.03 13.60
CA SER A 18 -13.16 -3.12 12.79
C SER A 18 -11.87 -3.85 12.46
N ALA A 19 -11.56 -4.06 11.19
CA ALA A 19 -10.27 -4.61 10.79
C ALA A 19 -9.18 -3.70 11.36
N SER A 20 -8.34 -4.23 12.25
CA SER A 20 -7.18 -3.49 12.74
C SER A 20 -6.17 -3.41 11.62
N ALA A 21 -5.69 -2.20 11.32
CA ALA A 21 -4.50 -2.02 10.50
C ALA A 21 -3.30 -2.70 11.17
N ILE A 22 -2.33 -3.16 10.39
CA ILE A 22 -1.06 -3.64 10.96
C ILE A 22 -0.28 -2.48 11.58
N LYS A 23 0.59 -2.81 12.53
CA LYS A 23 1.61 -1.92 13.09
C LYS A 23 2.99 -2.35 12.62
N ILE A 24 3.79 -1.44 12.12
CA ILE A 24 5.21 -1.63 11.81
C ILE A 24 6.01 -0.97 12.92
N GLU A 25 6.42 -1.78 13.90
CA GLU A 25 7.20 -1.30 15.02
C GLU A 25 8.69 -1.24 14.66
N ILE A 26 9.17 -0.04 14.37
CA ILE A 26 10.59 0.19 14.12
C ILE A 26 11.35 0.23 15.44
N ARG A 27 12.43 -0.55 15.51
CA ARG A 27 13.33 -0.66 16.64
C ARG A 27 14.75 -0.29 16.23
N TYR A 28 15.35 0.64 16.96
CA TYR A 28 16.70 1.15 16.70
C TYR A 28 17.75 0.58 17.66
N ASP A 29 17.40 -0.43 18.46
CA ASP A 29 18.27 -1.03 19.49
C ASP A 29 19.61 -1.56 18.92
N TYR A 30 19.62 -1.88 17.62
CA TYR A 30 20.77 -2.44 16.91
C TYR A 30 21.40 -1.47 15.89
N ASP A 31 21.05 -0.18 15.96
CA ASP A 31 21.73 0.89 15.22
C ASP A 31 23.02 1.32 15.92
N THR A 32 24.03 0.45 15.90
CA THR A 32 25.28 0.64 16.65
C THR A 32 26.10 1.86 16.21
N GLY A 33 25.86 2.36 14.99
CA GLY A 33 26.50 3.57 14.47
C GLY A 33 25.75 4.86 14.79
N GLY A 34 24.53 4.79 15.34
CA GLY A 34 23.71 5.95 15.67
C GLY A 34 23.24 6.75 14.45
N PHE A 35 23.06 6.11 13.28
CA PHE A 35 22.52 6.76 12.08
C PHE A 35 21.14 7.36 12.34
N PHE A 36 20.30 6.69 13.11
CA PHE A 36 18.96 7.14 13.50
C PHE A 36 18.93 7.97 14.79
N ASN A 37 20.09 8.36 15.33
CA ASN A 37 20.17 9.50 16.24
C ASN A 37 19.93 10.83 15.49
N ASN A 38 20.04 10.80 14.16
CA ASN A 38 19.57 11.87 13.29
C ASN A 38 18.02 11.88 13.30
N PRO A 39 17.39 12.96 13.78
CA PRO A 39 15.94 13.03 13.89
C PRO A 39 15.24 13.06 12.53
N GLU A 40 15.84 13.63 11.48
CA GLU A 40 15.30 13.62 10.13
C GLU A 40 15.31 12.22 9.52
N ALA A 41 16.38 11.44 9.73
CA ALA A 41 16.46 10.05 9.29
C ALA A 41 15.41 9.17 9.96
N ARG A 42 15.21 9.38 11.27
CA ARG A 42 14.21 8.67 12.06
C ARG A 42 12.79 9.02 11.59
N ALA A 43 12.48 10.30 11.45
CA ALA A 43 11.18 10.75 10.95
C ALA A 43 10.89 10.23 9.53
N ALA A 44 11.90 10.17 8.66
CA ALA A 44 11.75 9.60 7.33
C ALA A 44 11.44 8.10 7.34
N MET A 45 12.11 7.32 8.21
CA MET A 45 11.83 5.88 8.34
C MET A 45 10.44 5.62 8.97
N GLU A 46 10.06 6.40 9.98
CA GLU A 46 8.73 6.34 10.61
C GLU A 46 7.63 6.69 9.59
N ALA A 47 7.81 7.72 8.75
CA ALA A 47 6.87 8.07 7.69
C ALA A 47 6.69 6.96 6.63
N VAL A 48 7.73 6.13 6.38
CA VAL A 48 7.65 4.96 5.51
C VAL A 48 6.85 3.83 6.16
N ALA A 49 6.97 3.63 7.48
CA ALA A 49 6.07 2.72 8.20
C ALA A 49 4.61 3.21 8.10
N ASP A 50 4.36 4.49 8.39
CA ASP A 50 3.04 5.14 8.31
C ASP A 50 2.41 5.03 6.91
N PHE A 51 3.21 4.87 5.85
CA PHE A 51 2.70 4.61 4.51
C PHE A 51 2.05 3.22 4.39
N TYR A 52 2.65 2.18 4.96
CA TYR A 52 2.18 0.80 4.81
C TYR A 52 1.12 0.41 5.85
N GLU A 53 1.23 0.88 7.08
CA GLU A 53 0.31 0.55 8.18
C GLU A 53 -1.18 0.70 7.80
N PRO A 54 -1.66 1.85 7.29
CA PRO A 54 -3.07 2.01 6.94
C PRO A 54 -3.46 1.32 5.62
N LEU A 55 -2.50 0.75 4.88
CA LEU A 55 -2.78 0.03 3.64
C LEU A 55 -3.05 -1.46 3.89
N ILE A 56 -2.46 -2.05 4.92
CA ILE A 56 -2.44 -3.49 5.13
C ILE A 56 -3.38 -3.86 6.27
N HIS A 57 -4.35 -4.71 5.97
CA HIS A 57 -5.45 -5.09 6.86
C HIS A 57 -5.44 -6.57 7.23
N ASP A 58 -4.32 -7.26 7.01
CA ASP A 58 -4.09 -8.62 7.48
C ASP A 58 -4.21 -8.69 9.00
N SER A 59 -4.83 -9.76 9.49
CA SER A 59 -4.82 -10.08 10.92
C SER A 59 -3.74 -11.11 11.20
N LEU A 60 -2.71 -10.72 11.95
CA LEU A 60 -1.56 -11.55 12.25
C LEU A 60 -1.61 -12.05 13.70
N THR A 61 -1.58 -13.37 13.88
CA THR A 61 -1.52 -13.99 15.21
C THR A 61 -0.24 -13.61 15.95
N ALA A 62 -0.34 -13.20 17.22
CA ALA A 62 0.80 -12.90 18.06
C ALA A 62 1.79 -14.08 18.18
N ILE A 63 3.08 -13.78 18.34
CA ILE A 63 4.10 -14.75 18.75
C ILE A 63 4.49 -14.42 20.19
N VAL A 64 4.05 -15.24 21.12
CA VAL A 64 4.37 -15.11 22.56
C VAL A 64 4.95 -16.44 23.03
N PRO A 65 6.25 -16.50 23.39
CA PRO A 65 6.83 -17.71 23.99
C PRO A 65 6.12 -18.03 25.31
N ALA A 66 5.58 -19.24 25.42
CA ALA A 66 4.88 -19.73 26.60
C ALA A 66 4.94 -21.27 26.66
N ASP A 67 4.60 -21.84 27.82
CA ASP A 67 4.44 -23.29 28.00
C ASP A 67 5.65 -24.14 27.57
N GLY A 68 6.86 -23.61 27.79
CA GLY A 68 8.12 -24.26 27.42
C GLY A 68 8.49 -24.16 25.94
N ASN A 69 7.68 -23.52 25.10
CA ASN A 69 8.06 -23.15 23.75
C ASN A 69 9.03 -21.96 23.79
N THR A 70 10.08 -22.03 22.98
CA THR A 70 11.06 -20.94 22.82
C THR A 70 11.40 -20.73 21.37
N TRP A 71 11.82 -19.52 21.03
CA TRP A 71 12.33 -19.22 19.69
C TRP A 71 13.29 -18.05 19.74
N ASP A 72 14.13 -17.98 18.72
CA ASP A 72 15.01 -16.85 18.46
C ASP A 72 14.61 -16.23 17.13
N ALA A 73 14.35 -14.92 17.14
CA ALA A 73 14.25 -14.15 15.90
C ALA A 73 15.65 -14.07 15.27
N LYS A 74 15.78 -14.47 14.00
CA LYS A 74 17.06 -14.60 13.32
C LYS A 74 17.16 -13.67 12.12
N PHE A 75 18.17 -12.80 12.10
CA PHE A 75 18.40 -11.85 11.01
C PHE A 75 19.88 -11.46 10.91
N THR A 76 20.24 -10.67 9.89
CA THR A 76 21.56 -10.04 9.81
C THR A 76 21.54 -8.73 10.58
N HIS A 77 22.41 -8.59 11.57
CA HIS A 77 22.42 -7.42 12.46
C HIS A 77 22.60 -6.11 11.66
N PRO A 78 21.68 -5.12 11.77
CA PRO A 78 21.66 -3.96 10.87
C PRO A 78 22.83 -3.00 11.07
N GLY A 79 23.35 -2.86 12.30
CA GLY A 79 24.49 -1.97 12.59
C GLY A 79 25.90 -2.54 12.38
N ASN A 80 26.08 -3.86 12.27
CA ASN A 80 27.42 -4.47 12.20
C ASN A 80 27.56 -5.64 11.21
N GLY A 81 26.47 -6.16 10.66
CA GLY A 81 26.49 -7.18 9.61
C GLY A 81 26.71 -8.61 10.08
N THR A 82 26.68 -8.85 11.39
CA THR A 82 26.73 -10.22 11.95
C THR A 82 25.54 -11.02 11.41
N THR A 83 25.83 -12.07 10.65
CA THR A 83 24.82 -12.98 10.09
C THR A 83 24.31 -13.93 11.17
N ASN A 84 23.08 -14.41 11.03
CA ASN A 84 22.42 -15.28 12.01
C ASN A 84 22.41 -14.67 13.44
N PHE A 85 22.32 -13.36 13.55
CA PHE A 85 22.12 -12.70 14.84
C PHE A 85 20.76 -13.12 15.41
N LEU A 86 20.73 -13.41 16.71
CA LEU A 86 19.59 -14.00 17.41
C LEU A 86 19.07 -13.05 18.48
N VAL A 87 17.77 -12.80 18.47
CA VAL A 87 17.06 -12.15 19.58
C VAL A 87 16.20 -13.20 20.27
N PRO A 88 16.61 -13.67 21.46
CA PRO A 88 15.95 -14.78 22.12
C PRO A 88 14.61 -14.38 22.69
N ASN A 89 13.62 -15.26 22.50
CA ASN A 89 12.26 -15.16 23.02
C ASN A 89 11.61 -13.80 22.72
N LEU A 90 11.80 -13.31 21.50
CA LEU A 90 11.15 -12.09 21.04
C LEU A 90 9.63 -12.25 21.18
N VAL A 91 8.97 -11.25 21.79
CA VAL A 91 7.51 -11.17 21.81
C VAL A 91 7.08 -10.28 20.65
N VAL A 92 6.26 -10.82 19.76
CA VAL A 92 5.70 -10.09 18.62
C VAL A 92 4.19 -10.02 18.84
N PRO A 93 3.62 -8.83 19.14
CA PRO A 93 2.18 -8.70 19.33
C PRO A 93 1.38 -9.12 18.09
N ALA A 94 0.07 -9.28 18.28
CA ALA A 94 -0.85 -9.45 17.16
C ALA A 94 -0.77 -8.22 16.23
N ASP A 95 -1.01 -8.45 14.94
CA ASP A 95 -1.07 -7.40 13.92
C ASP A 95 0.17 -6.49 13.88
N THR A 96 1.32 -6.99 14.35
CA THR A 96 2.58 -6.22 14.44
C THR A 96 3.70 -6.90 13.67
N LEU A 97 4.45 -6.12 12.89
CA LEU A 97 5.74 -6.48 12.31
C LEU A 97 6.84 -5.70 13.02
N ILE A 98 7.89 -6.38 13.48
CA ILE A 98 9.04 -5.72 14.12
C ILE A 98 10.14 -5.49 13.10
N VAL A 99 10.60 -4.24 12.94
CA VAL A 99 11.67 -3.88 12.02
C VAL A 99 12.87 -3.36 12.79
N PHE A 100 13.96 -4.13 12.84
CA PHE A 100 15.22 -3.66 13.38
C PHE A 100 15.95 -2.81 12.33
N ALA A 101 15.99 -1.50 12.53
CA ALA A 101 16.63 -0.56 11.63
C ALA A 101 17.99 -0.10 12.15
N GLY A 102 18.95 0.10 11.25
CA GLY A 102 20.26 0.66 11.57
C GLY A 102 21.06 1.00 10.32
N ALA A 103 22.35 1.29 10.49
CA ALA A 103 23.25 1.52 9.36
C ALA A 103 24.60 0.85 9.54
N ARG A 104 25.16 0.39 8.43
CA ARG A 104 26.54 -0.10 8.34
C ARG A 104 27.03 0.01 6.90
N THR A 105 28.34 -0.02 6.70
CA THR A 105 28.90 -0.04 5.35
C THR A 105 28.43 -1.28 4.58
N ILE A 106 27.79 -1.03 3.44
CA ILE A 106 27.30 -2.01 2.45
C ILE A 106 27.61 -1.50 1.04
N SER A 107 27.46 -2.35 0.02
CA SER A 107 27.71 -1.95 -1.38
C SER A 107 26.56 -1.20 -2.02
N SER A 108 25.32 -1.43 -1.57
CA SER A 108 24.10 -0.73 -2.00
C SER A 108 23.82 0.48 -1.10
N ALA A 109 22.74 1.21 -1.36
CA ALA A 109 22.28 2.30 -0.50
C ALA A 109 21.46 1.79 0.69
N GLY A 110 20.66 0.75 0.47
CA GLY A 110 19.88 0.04 1.49
C GLY A 110 19.97 -1.47 1.28
N LEU A 111 19.60 -2.22 2.33
CA LEU A 111 19.36 -3.65 2.26
C LEU A 111 18.37 -4.04 3.36
N GLY A 112 17.19 -4.52 2.97
CA GLY A 112 16.12 -4.97 3.83
C GLY A 112 15.65 -6.38 3.50
N GLY A 113 15.04 -7.02 4.47
CA GLY A 113 14.45 -8.34 4.28
C GLY A 113 13.79 -8.86 5.55
N PHE A 114 12.89 -9.82 5.35
CA PHE A 114 12.26 -10.53 6.47
C PHE A 114 13.27 -11.39 7.22
N GLY A 115 13.02 -11.60 8.50
CA GLY A 115 13.85 -12.46 9.35
C GLY A 115 13.39 -13.91 9.34
N GLY A 116 14.34 -14.81 9.59
CA GLY A 116 14.05 -16.21 9.90
C GLY A 116 13.84 -16.43 11.40
N TYR A 117 13.80 -17.68 11.79
CA TYR A 117 13.76 -18.07 13.20
C TYR A 117 14.52 -19.38 13.44
N ASN A 118 14.88 -19.60 14.70
CA ASN A 118 15.18 -20.92 15.26
C ASN A 118 14.15 -21.17 16.35
N ALA A 119 13.62 -22.39 16.48
CA ALA A 119 12.57 -22.65 17.46
C ALA A 119 12.70 -24.03 18.08
N SER A 120 12.28 -24.12 19.34
CA SER A 120 12.01 -25.38 20.04
C SER A 120 10.63 -25.30 20.68
N GLY A 121 9.94 -26.43 20.72
CA GLY A 121 8.58 -26.49 21.24
C GLY A 121 8.00 -27.89 21.14
N PHE A 122 6.80 -28.05 21.69
CA PHE A 122 6.18 -29.36 21.90
C PHE A 122 4.98 -29.63 20.98
N THR A 123 4.51 -28.63 20.22
CA THR A 123 3.29 -28.69 19.42
C THR A 123 3.51 -28.19 18.00
N GLN A 124 2.75 -28.71 17.04
CA GLN A 124 2.83 -28.27 15.65
C GLN A 124 2.26 -26.86 15.49
N GLU A 125 1.22 -26.54 16.25
CA GLU A 125 0.54 -25.23 16.27
C GLU A 125 1.52 -24.09 16.61
N TRP A 126 2.50 -24.35 17.48
CA TRP A 126 3.59 -23.40 17.77
C TRP A 126 4.44 -23.10 16.53
N PHE A 127 4.90 -24.15 15.85
CA PHE A 127 5.73 -23.99 14.65
C PHE A 127 4.94 -23.36 13.49
N ASP A 128 3.66 -23.71 13.37
CA ASP A 128 2.74 -23.11 12.39
C ASP A 128 2.53 -21.62 12.66
N THR A 129 2.41 -21.22 13.93
CA THR A 129 2.31 -19.80 14.32
C THR A 129 3.55 -19.01 13.91
N LEU A 130 4.75 -19.56 14.13
CA LEU A 130 6.02 -18.93 13.70
C LEU A 130 6.14 -18.83 12.17
N ALA A 131 5.64 -19.83 11.45
CA ALA A 131 5.77 -19.91 10.00
C ALA A 131 4.70 -19.10 9.23
N SER A 132 3.53 -18.88 9.83
CA SER A 132 2.37 -18.33 9.13
C SER A 132 1.71 -17.14 9.77
N ARG A 133 1.89 -16.92 11.08
CA ARG A 133 1.13 -15.92 11.85
C ARG A 133 -0.40 -16.06 11.62
N GLY A 134 -0.88 -17.28 11.42
CA GLY A 134 -2.31 -17.56 11.17
C GLY A 134 -2.76 -17.36 9.71
N GLN A 135 -1.87 -16.97 8.79
CA GLN A 135 -2.20 -16.78 7.38
C GLN A 135 -2.39 -18.13 6.67
N ALA A 136 -3.59 -18.40 6.18
CA ALA A 136 -3.98 -19.71 5.65
C ALA A 136 -3.10 -20.16 4.48
N GLY A 137 -2.72 -19.27 3.56
CA GLY A 137 -1.89 -19.62 2.40
C GLY A 137 -0.39 -19.69 2.71
N ALA A 138 0.04 -19.33 3.92
CA ALA A 138 1.46 -19.26 4.29
C ALA A 138 2.01 -20.63 4.68
N LEU A 139 1.15 -21.62 4.93
CA LEU A 139 1.53 -23.03 5.11
C LEU A 139 1.28 -23.88 3.86
N ALA A 140 0.64 -23.32 2.83
CA ALA A 140 0.31 -24.04 1.60
C ALA A 140 1.56 -24.45 0.79
N THR A 141 1.40 -25.43 -0.10
CA THR A 141 2.42 -25.84 -1.07
C THR A 141 1.81 -25.84 -2.49
N PRO A 142 2.20 -24.92 -3.38
CA PRO A 142 3.10 -23.78 -3.11
C PRO A 142 2.49 -22.76 -2.15
N LYS A 143 3.33 -21.96 -1.48
CA LYS A 143 2.84 -20.87 -0.62
C LYS A 143 2.12 -19.84 -1.47
N THR A 144 1.00 -19.33 -0.95
CA THR A 144 0.18 -18.30 -1.61
C THR A 144 0.01 -17.06 -0.74
N ASP A 145 0.54 -17.09 0.47
CA ASP A 145 0.39 -16.06 1.47
C ASP A 145 1.70 -15.93 2.28
N PHE A 146 1.82 -14.87 3.06
CA PHE A 146 3.03 -14.53 3.78
C PHE A 146 2.72 -13.83 5.10
N GLY A 147 3.21 -14.39 6.21
CA GLY A 147 3.04 -13.83 7.55
C GLY A 147 4.36 -13.86 8.33
N PRO A 148 5.31 -12.93 8.07
CA PRO A 148 6.56 -12.86 8.80
C PRO A 148 6.34 -12.27 10.21
N TRP A 149 7.29 -12.50 11.12
CA TRP A 149 7.33 -11.79 12.40
C TRP A 149 7.85 -10.35 12.28
N GLY A 150 8.61 -10.08 11.22
CA GLY A 150 9.45 -8.89 11.14
C GLY A 150 10.75 -9.18 10.40
N GLY A 151 11.73 -8.29 10.56
CA GLY A 151 13.02 -8.38 9.89
C GLY A 151 13.97 -7.26 10.29
N ALA A 152 14.92 -6.98 9.41
CA ALA A 152 15.89 -5.91 9.60
C ALA A 152 16.14 -5.15 8.30
N ILE A 153 16.45 -3.87 8.45
CA ILE A 153 16.84 -2.99 7.35
C ILE A 153 18.12 -2.27 7.74
N THR A 154 19.08 -2.23 6.83
CA THR A 154 20.32 -1.49 7.00
C THR A 154 20.52 -0.49 5.87
N PHE A 155 21.00 0.70 6.21
CA PHE A 155 21.35 1.75 5.25
C PHE A 155 22.85 1.98 5.22
N ASN A 156 23.36 2.44 4.08
CA ASN A 156 24.77 2.76 3.93
C ASN A 156 25.08 4.15 4.49
N PRO A 157 25.82 4.27 5.62
CA PRO A 157 26.13 5.57 6.21
C PRO A 157 27.16 6.37 5.40
N ALA A 158 27.81 5.77 4.39
CA ALA A 158 28.76 6.47 3.52
C ALA A 158 28.07 7.36 2.47
N MET A 159 26.76 7.21 2.29
CA MET A 159 25.98 8.02 1.35
C MET A 159 25.70 9.41 1.95
N THR A 160 25.69 10.44 1.11
CA THR A 160 25.11 11.74 1.50
C THR A 160 23.60 11.64 1.31
N TRP A 161 22.85 11.56 2.40
CA TRP A 161 21.40 11.31 2.38
C TRP A 161 20.57 12.59 2.33
N ASN A 162 19.46 12.53 1.58
CA ASN A 162 18.35 13.46 1.63
C ASN A 162 17.17 12.80 2.34
N PHE A 163 16.80 13.31 3.50
CA PHE A 163 15.68 12.80 4.31
C PHE A 163 14.35 13.56 4.10
N SER A 164 14.29 14.48 3.14
CA SER A 164 13.08 15.22 2.84
C SER A 164 11.94 14.28 2.44
N LEU A 165 10.78 14.46 3.07
CA LEU A 165 9.58 13.67 2.75
C LEU A 165 8.93 14.06 1.42
N VAL A 166 9.28 15.21 0.86
CA VAL A 166 8.53 15.82 -0.27
C VAL A 166 9.43 16.29 -1.41
N ASP A 167 10.69 16.61 -1.12
CA ASP A 167 11.62 17.18 -2.10
C ASP A 167 12.76 16.18 -2.38
N PRO A 168 12.70 15.42 -3.48
CA PRO A 168 13.77 14.49 -3.86
C PRO A 168 15.04 15.23 -4.30
N THR A 169 14.96 16.53 -4.59
CA THR A 169 16.04 17.32 -5.20
C THR A 169 16.91 18.06 -4.19
N ALA A 170 16.63 17.95 -2.88
CA ALA A 170 17.32 18.65 -1.80
C ALA A 170 18.80 18.24 -1.57
N GLY A 171 19.48 17.70 -2.59
CA GLY A 171 20.89 17.32 -2.57
C GLY A 171 21.14 15.99 -1.86
N GLY A 172 21.99 15.15 -2.45
CA GLY A 172 22.23 13.80 -1.94
C GLY A 172 21.22 12.77 -2.45
N VAL A 173 21.26 11.57 -1.88
CA VAL A 173 20.45 10.42 -2.28
C VAL A 173 19.15 10.43 -1.48
N PRO A 174 17.96 10.47 -2.12
CA PRO A 174 16.68 10.47 -1.43
C PRO A 174 16.46 9.16 -0.67
N PHE A 175 16.25 9.28 0.64
CA PHE A 175 16.09 8.15 1.55
C PHE A 175 14.75 7.43 1.38
N ILE A 176 13.66 8.18 1.18
CA ILE A 176 12.29 7.67 1.06
C ILE A 176 12.13 6.54 0.03
N PRO A 177 12.51 6.69 -1.25
CA PRO A 177 12.36 5.62 -2.23
C PRO A 177 13.12 4.35 -1.86
N ILE A 178 14.31 4.49 -1.26
CA ILE A 178 15.12 3.35 -0.83
C ILE A 178 14.47 2.67 0.37
N ALA A 179 14.04 3.42 1.39
CA ALA A 179 13.38 2.85 2.55
C ALA A 179 12.04 2.16 2.20
N LEU A 180 11.26 2.73 1.28
CA LEU A 180 10.04 2.08 0.76
C LEU A 180 10.35 0.76 0.05
N HIS A 181 11.41 0.74 -0.77
CA HIS A 181 11.89 -0.45 -1.46
C HIS A 181 12.33 -1.55 -0.48
N GLU A 182 13.20 -1.20 0.48
CA GLU A 182 13.72 -2.17 1.45
C GLU A 182 12.64 -2.71 2.40
N LEU A 183 11.66 -1.87 2.78
CA LEU A 183 10.50 -2.32 3.55
C LEU A 183 9.57 -3.20 2.69
N GLY A 184 9.48 -2.95 1.38
CA GLY A 184 8.83 -3.83 0.42
C GLY A 184 9.46 -5.23 0.37
N HIS A 185 10.78 -5.32 0.40
CA HIS A 185 11.49 -6.60 0.56
C HIS A 185 11.21 -7.29 1.90
N MET A 186 11.08 -6.52 2.98
CA MET A 186 10.70 -7.08 4.29
C MET A 186 9.27 -7.63 4.26
N LEU A 187 8.36 -6.98 3.54
CA LEU A 187 7.00 -7.45 3.29
C LEU A 187 6.93 -8.60 2.26
N GLY A 188 8.05 -9.04 1.67
CA GLY A 188 8.08 -10.25 0.85
C GLY A 188 8.17 -10.03 -0.65
N LEU A 189 8.14 -8.79 -1.15
CA LEU A 189 8.41 -8.52 -2.56
C LEU A 189 9.83 -8.99 -2.89
N GLY A 190 9.97 -9.86 -3.89
CA GLY A 190 11.28 -10.41 -4.25
C GLY A 190 11.86 -11.48 -3.31
N THR A 191 11.31 -11.65 -2.10
CA THR A 191 11.96 -12.42 -1.03
C THR A 191 11.07 -13.54 -0.46
N ALA A 192 9.75 -13.37 -0.43
CA ALA A 192 8.84 -14.34 0.17
C ALA A 192 8.71 -15.62 -0.66
N PRO A 193 8.48 -16.79 -0.05
CA PRO A 193 8.27 -18.00 -0.84
C PRO A 193 6.97 -17.96 -1.67
N SER A 194 5.96 -17.18 -1.25
CA SER A 194 4.76 -16.91 -2.06
C SER A 194 5.06 -16.06 -3.30
N TRP A 195 6.06 -15.19 -3.24
CA TRP A 195 6.62 -14.52 -4.42
C TRP A 195 7.31 -15.53 -5.34
N SER A 196 8.24 -16.33 -4.79
CA SER A 196 9.00 -17.31 -5.58
C SER A 196 8.09 -18.32 -6.29
N ALA A 197 6.98 -18.70 -5.66
CA ALA A 197 5.96 -19.57 -6.25
C ALA A 197 5.29 -19.01 -7.51
N LYS A 198 5.40 -17.70 -7.77
CA LYS A 198 4.87 -17.02 -8.95
C LYS A 198 5.91 -16.77 -10.03
N ILE A 199 7.15 -17.22 -9.86
CA ILE A 199 8.18 -17.04 -10.89
C ILE A 199 8.12 -18.19 -11.90
N VAL A 200 7.88 -17.83 -13.15
CA VAL A 200 7.94 -18.77 -14.29
C VAL A 200 8.77 -18.14 -15.39
N SER A 201 9.81 -18.86 -15.84
CA SER A 201 10.66 -18.46 -16.98
C SER A 201 11.20 -17.01 -16.90
N GLY A 202 11.65 -16.58 -15.72
CA GLY A 202 12.20 -15.23 -15.52
C GLY A 202 11.17 -14.10 -15.44
N THR A 203 9.89 -14.43 -15.27
CA THR A 203 8.80 -13.46 -15.09
C THR A 203 8.00 -13.76 -13.83
N PHE A 204 7.43 -12.72 -13.22
CA PHE A 204 6.46 -12.83 -12.15
C PHE A 204 5.05 -12.95 -12.74
N THR A 205 4.34 -14.02 -12.37
CA THR A 205 3.04 -14.41 -12.94
C THR A 205 1.86 -14.19 -11.97
N GLY A 206 2.04 -13.32 -10.98
CA GLY A 206 0.95 -12.88 -10.10
C GLY A 206 -0.19 -12.28 -10.92
N ALA A 207 -1.43 -12.66 -10.62
CA ALA A 207 -2.59 -12.31 -11.44
C ALA A 207 -2.88 -10.79 -11.41
N LYS A 208 -2.70 -10.16 -10.24
CA LYS A 208 -2.96 -8.73 -10.05
C LYS A 208 -1.85 -7.89 -10.67
N ALA A 209 -0.59 -8.22 -10.43
CA ALA A 209 0.56 -7.57 -11.05
C ALA A 209 0.50 -7.70 -12.58
N SER A 210 0.16 -8.89 -13.09
CA SER A 210 0.02 -9.12 -14.53
C SER A 210 -1.13 -8.32 -15.14
N GLN A 211 -2.21 -8.10 -14.40
CA GLN A 211 -3.31 -7.24 -14.83
C GLN A 211 -2.89 -5.77 -14.92
N VAL A 212 -2.12 -5.27 -13.94
CA VAL A 212 -1.61 -3.89 -13.93
C VAL A 212 -0.61 -3.67 -15.06
N TYR A 213 0.32 -4.61 -15.26
CA TYR A 213 1.36 -4.50 -16.29
C TYR A 213 0.84 -4.84 -17.71
N GLY A 214 -0.23 -5.63 -17.81
CA GLY A 214 -0.79 -6.13 -19.07
C GLY A 214 -0.21 -7.47 -19.55
N ALA A 215 0.77 -8.02 -18.84
CA ALA A 215 1.40 -9.32 -19.09
C ALA A 215 2.11 -9.82 -17.83
N ALA A 216 2.68 -11.02 -17.84
CA ALA A 216 3.62 -11.44 -16.80
C ALA A 216 4.81 -10.46 -16.74
N VAL A 217 5.21 -10.08 -15.53
CA VAL A 217 6.14 -8.97 -15.30
C VAL A 217 7.58 -9.48 -15.41
N PRO A 218 8.41 -8.96 -16.31
CA PRO A 218 9.82 -9.36 -16.42
C PRO A 218 10.61 -9.04 -15.15
N LEU A 219 11.51 -9.95 -14.75
CA LEU A 219 12.34 -9.80 -13.57
C LEU A 219 13.82 -9.58 -13.92
N SER A 220 14.53 -8.89 -13.02
CA SER A 220 15.99 -8.93 -12.93
C SER A 220 16.36 -9.96 -11.87
N GLY A 221 16.93 -11.10 -12.29
CA GLY A 221 17.12 -12.25 -11.42
C GLY A 221 15.77 -12.79 -10.91
N THR A 222 15.62 -12.93 -9.59
CA THR A 222 14.39 -13.43 -8.96
C THR A 222 13.75 -12.44 -7.99
N GLY A 223 14.46 -11.36 -7.65
CA GLY A 223 14.11 -10.48 -6.52
C GLY A 223 13.54 -9.12 -6.91
N HIS A 224 13.70 -8.70 -8.17
CA HIS A 224 13.37 -7.35 -8.60
C HIS A 224 12.66 -7.35 -9.93
N TRP A 225 11.94 -6.27 -10.21
CA TRP A 225 11.53 -5.97 -11.57
C TRP A 225 12.75 -5.87 -12.49
N ARG A 226 12.54 -6.10 -13.79
CA ARG A 226 13.63 -6.02 -14.75
C ARG A 226 14.24 -4.62 -14.76
N ASP A 227 15.55 -4.61 -14.55
CA ASP A 227 16.39 -3.43 -14.43
C ASP A 227 16.36 -2.56 -15.69
N ASN A 228 16.36 -1.25 -15.49
CA ASN A 228 16.39 -0.25 -16.54
C ASN A 228 17.68 0.58 -16.54
N THR A 229 17.97 1.21 -17.67
CA THR A 229 19.03 2.22 -17.72
C THR A 229 18.52 3.53 -17.12
N CYS A 230 19.15 4.00 -16.05
CA CYS A 230 18.89 5.35 -15.55
C CYS A 230 19.27 6.40 -16.60
N GLY A 231 18.38 7.36 -16.82
CA GLY A 231 18.59 8.45 -17.76
C GLY A 231 17.32 9.26 -17.92
N GLY A 232 17.33 10.23 -18.84
CA GLY A 232 16.16 11.06 -19.12
C GLY A 232 15.73 11.98 -17.96
N THR A 233 14.75 12.83 -18.23
CA THR A 233 14.21 13.79 -17.26
C THR A 233 13.46 13.11 -16.12
N ASP A 234 12.82 11.97 -16.41
CA ASP A 234 11.93 11.26 -15.50
C ASP A 234 12.59 10.04 -14.82
N GLY A 235 13.91 9.92 -14.97
CA GLY A 235 14.70 8.86 -14.33
C GLY A 235 14.69 7.53 -15.08
N TYR A 236 14.19 7.52 -16.31
CA TYR A 236 14.36 6.42 -17.26
C TYR A 236 14.54 6.93 -18.69
N VAL A 237 15.14 6.11 -19.55
CA VAL A 237 15.28 6.40 -20.99
C VAL A 237 14.04 5.89 -21.72
N GLU A 238 13.31 6.76 -22.42
CA GLU A 238 12.06 6.39 -23.11
C GLU A 238 12.23 5.26 -24.13
N SER A 239 13.37 5.23 -24.84
CA SER A 239 13.67 4.16 -25.79
C SER A 239 14.13 2.84 -25.15
N ASP A 240 14.32 2.81 -23.83
CA ASP A 240 14.68 1.57 -23.14
C ASP A 240 13.51 0.59 -23.16
N THR A 241 13.75 -0.62 -23.64
CA THR A 241 12.75 -1.69 -23.72
C THR A 241 12.69 -2.52 -22.44
N ASN A 242 13.68 -2.38 -21.56
CA ASN A 242 13.72 -3.10 -20.29
C ASN A 242 12.87 -2.44 -19.21
N LYS A 243 12.60 -1.13 -19.32
CA LYS A 243 11.84 -0.34 -18.34
C LYS A 243 10.54 -1.02 -17.92
N ILE A 244 10.35 -1.16 -16.61
CA ILE A 244 9.09 -1.59 -16.01
C ILE A 244 8.41 -0.34 -15.47
N LEU A 245 7.53 0.24 -16.29
CA LEU A 245 6.75 1.42 -15.91
C LEU A 245 5.46 1.00 -15.23
N SER A 246 5.09 1.77 -14.22
CA SER A 246 3.77 1.72 -13.59
C SER A 246 3.38 3.10 -13.07
N LYS A 247 2.18 3.20 -12.50
CA LYS A 247 1.67 4.45 -11.96
C LYS A 247 2.11 4.60 -10.51
N ALA A 248 2.71 5.75 -10.18
CA ALA A 248 3.05 6.12 -8.81
C ALA A 248 1.81 6.04 -7.92
N PHE A 249 1.91 5.45 -6.73
CA PHE A 249 0.85 5.46 -5.71
C PHE A 249 1.00 6.73 -4.87
N GLY A 250 -0.06 7.55 -4.82
CA GLY A 250 -0.01 8.90 -4.22
C GLY A 250 0.47 8.89 -2.77
N SER A 251 1.67 9.44 -2.53
CA SER A 251 2.33 9.49 -1.22
C SER A 251 3.55 10.44 -1.29
N PHE A 252 4.05 10.93 -0.17
CA PHE A 252 5.31 11.73 -0.13
C PHE A 252 5.33 12.91 -1.13
N ALA A 253 4.19 13.61 -1.26
CA ALA A 253 3.92 14.67 -2.25
C ALA A 253 3.98 14.26 -3.73
N ALA A 254 4.29 13.00 -4.04
CA ALA A 254 4.14 12.46 -5.39
C ALA A 254 2.65 12.26 -5.70
N PRO A 255 2.12 12.87 -6.78
CA PRO A 255 0.74 12.66 -7.18
C PRO A 255 0.58 11.24 -7.73
N HIS A 256 -0.56 10.63 -7.44
CA HIS A 256 -0.92 9.35 -8.02
C HIS A 256 -1.09 9.46 -9.56
N GLY A 257 -0.92 8.36 -10.29
CA GLY A 257 -1.25 8.25 -11.72
C GLY A 257 -0.18 8.75 -12.69
N TYR A 258 0.85 9.43 -12.19
CA TYR A 258 2.06 9.74 -12.97
C TYR A 258 2.87 8.46 -13.24
N ALA A 259 3.48 8.35 -14.43
CA ALA A 259 4.25 7.17 -14.81
C ALA A 259 5.67 7.26 -14.25
N GLN A 260 6.12 6.21 -13.57
CA GLN A 260 7.50 6.07 -13.12
C GLN A 260 7.97 4.62 -13.30
N ILE A 261 9.27 4.40 -13.19
CA ILE A 261 9.80 3.04 -12.96
C ILE A 261 9.20 2.49 -11.66
N ALA A 262 8.73 1.25 -11.72
CA ALA A 262 8.21 0.52 -10.56
C ALA A 262 9.27 0.47 -9.47
N LEU A 263 8.88 0.69 -8.21
CA LEU A 263 9.84 0.97 -7.15
C LEU A 263 10.72 -0.23 -6.83
N MET A 264 10.23 -1.46 -7.03
CA MET A 264 11.05 -2.68 -6.84
C MET A 264 12.02 -2.96 -8.00
N ASP A 265 12.32 -1.98 -8.85
CA ASP A 265 13.48 -2.00 -9.73
C ASP A 265 14.78 -1.92 -8.90
N PRO A 266 15.84 -2.69 -9.23
CA PRO A 266 17.05 -2.74 -8.42
C PRO A 266 17.88 -1.44 -8.45
N VAL A 267 17.59 -0.51 -9.35
CA VAL A 267 18.33 0.75 -9.49
C VAL A 267 17.44 1.94 -9.12
N ALA A 268 17.84 2.63 -8.05
CA ALA A 268 17.20 3.87 -7.62
C ALA A 268 17.59 5.05 -8.52
N CYS A 269 16.96 5.20 -9.69
CA CYS A 269 17.11 6.42 -10.49
C CYS A 269 16.31 7.56 -9.86
N THR A 270 16.92 8.70 -9.55
CA THR A 270 16.29 9.75 -8.70
C THR A 270 15.98 11.07 -9.41
N ASN A 271 15.77 11.03 -10.73
CA ASN A 271 15.40 12.24 -11.47
C ASN A 271 13.88 12.52 -11.39
N GLY A 272 13.51 13.80 -11.48
CA GLY A 272 12.13 14.27 -11.49
C GLY A 272 11.81 15.21 -10.34
N ASN A 273 10.59 15.76 -10.35
CA ASN A 273 10.14 16.75 -9.36
C ASN A 273 9.49 16.13 -8.11
N TYR A 274 9.27 14.82 -8.11
CA TYR A 274 8.53 14.11 -7.06
C TYR A 274 9.35 12.95 -6.51
N GLN A 275 9.14 12.61 -5.24
CA GLN A 275 9.67 11.38 -4.68
C GLN A 275 9.23 10.19 -5.55
N LYS A 276 10.17 9.27 -5.81
CA LYS A 276 9.77 7.95 -6.30
C LYS A 276 9.09 7.22 -5.14
N VAL A 277 7.94 6.66 -5.42
CA VAL A 277 7.08 6.01 -4.43
C VAL A 277 6.68 4.63 -4.91
N MET A 278 6.07 3.82 -4.05
CA MET A 278 5.51 2.53 -4.46
C MET A 278 4.55 2.76 -5.63
N THR A 279 4.56 1.87 -6.60
CA THR A 279 3.62 1.94 -7.72
C THR A 279 2.47 0.98 -7.54
N ASP A 280 1.43 1.20 -8.33
CA ASP A 280 0.31 0.28 -8.50
C ASP A 280 0.76 -1.16 -8.80
N LEU A 281 1.88 -1.31 -9.51
CA LEU A 281 2.44 -2.63 -9.82
C LEU A 281 3.07 -3.27 -8.58
N ASP A 282 3.84 -2.52 -7.81
CA ASP A 282 4.48 -3.01 -6.59
C ASP A 282 3.44 -3.45 -5.55
N LEU A 283 2.38 -2.65 -5.36
CA LEU A 283 1.29 -2.97 -4.44
C LEU A 283 0.39 -4.10 -4.96
N ALA A 284 0.18 -4.19 -6.27
CA ALA A 284 -0.51 -5.35 -6.84
C ALA A 284 0.25 -6.65 -6.59
N ALA A 285 1.58 -6.61 -6.66
CA ALA A 285 2.42 -7.76 -6.34
C ALA A 285 2.37 -8.13 -4.85
N LEU A 286 2.28 -7.16 -3.93
CA LEU A 286 2.05 -7.45 -2.50
C LEU A 286 0.78 -8.28 -2.28
N ARG A 287 -0.29 -7.96 -3.01
CA ARG A 287 -1.55 -8.71 -2.95
C ARG A 287 -1.46 -10.09 -3.59
N ASP A 288 -0.62 -10.27 -4.60
CA ASP A 288 -0.41 -11.57 -5.23
C ASP A 288 0.35 -12.55 -4.32
N ILE A 289 1.04 -12.04 -3.30
CA ILE A 289 1.86 -12.83 -2.37
C ILE A 289 1.21 -13.02 -0.99
N GLY A 290 -0.01 -12.53 -0.79
CA GLY A 290 -0.81 -12.80 0.41
C GLY A 290 -1.53 -11.59 1.00
N TRP A 291 -0.87 -10.44 1.00
CA TRP A 291 -1.32 -9.28 1.78
C TRP A 291 -2.68 -8.73 1.34
N GLN A 292 -3.56 -8.53 2.31
CA GLN A 292 -4.84 -7.87 2.15
C GLN A 292 -4.67 -6.36 2.25
N LEU A 293 -4.37 -5.76 1.10
CA LEU A 293 -4.32 -4.32 1.00
C LEU A 293 -5.75 -3.76 0.87
N GLU A 294 -6.05 -2.73 1.65
CA GLU A 294 -7.20 -1.84 1.47
C GLU A 294 -6.67 -0.41 1.53
N PRO A 295 -6.54 0.31 0.40
CA PRO A 295 -6.08 1.68 0.41
C PRO A 295 -7.10 2.46 1.22
N PRO A 296 -6.68 3.37 2.12
CA PRO A 296 -7.62 4.20 2.82
C PRO A 296 -8.46 4.87 1.75
N GLY A 297 -9.78 4.66 1.83
CA GLY A 297 -10.76 5.35 1.02
C GLY A 297 -10.72 6.81 1.40
N ASN A 298 -9.64 7.50 1.03
CA ASN A 298 -9.49 8.91 1.21
C ASN A 298 -10.38 9.54 0.14
N LEU A 299 -11.66 9.54 0.47
CA LEU A 299 -12.63 10.45 -0.06
C LEU A 299 -12.15 11.83 0.37
N THR A 300 -11.13 12.39 -0.31
CA THR A 300 -11.16 13.85 -0.46
C THR A 300 -12.53 14.11 -1.02
N VAL A 301 -13.37 14.75 -0.21
CA VAL A 301 -14.75 15.02 -0.59
C VAL A 301 -14.66 15.61 -1.99
N PRO A 302 -15.24 14.94 -3.00
CA PRO A 302 -15.27 15.47 -4.35
C PRO A 302 -15.78 16.89 -4.22
N SER A 303 -14.93 17.87 -4.47
CA SER A 303 -15.41 19.23 -4.60
C SER A 303 -16.15 19.24 -5.93
N LEU A 304 -17.44 18.92 -5.85
CA LEU A 304 -18.34 18.98 -6.99
C LEU A 304 -18.45 20.47 -7.36
N HIS A 305 -17.60 20.90 -8.28
CA HIS A 305 -17.62 22.26 -8.81
C HIS A 305 -18.48 22.29 -10.08
N PRO A 306 -19.77 22.65 -10.00
CA PRO A 306 -20.55 22.90 -11.21
C PRO A 306 -19.91 24.06 -11.98
N THR A 307 -19.25 23.77 -13.10
CA THR A 307 -18.89 24.81 -14.07
C THR A 307 -20.12 25.16 -14.90
N ALA A 308 -20.22 26.41 -15.36
CA ALA A 308 -21.39 26.91 -16.07
C ALA A 308 -21.76 26.04 -17.29
N SER A 309 -23.06 26.03 -17.62
CA SER A 309 -23.73 25.17 -18.62
C SER A 309 -22.86 24.78 -19.83
N PRO A 310 -22.63 23.48 -20.09
CA PRO A 310 -23.17 22.32 -19.36
C PRO A 310 -22.55 22.16 -17.96
N TYR A 311 -23.36 21.71 -16.99
CA TYR A 311 -22.85 21.40 -15.66
C TYR A 311 -21.83 20.27 -15.77
N ALA A 312 -20.57 20.58 -15.46
CA ALA A 312 -19.53 19.58 -15.29
C ALA A 312 -19.26 19.38 -13.80
N PHE A 313 -19.05 18.13 -13.42
CA PHE A 313 -18.54 17.72 -12.12
C PHE A 313 -17.15 17.15 -12.34
N SER A 314 -16.21 17.53 -11.50
CA SER A 314 -14.88 16.91 -11.48
C SER A 314 -14.60 16.38 -10.08
N TRP A 315 -13.85 15.30 -10.01
CA TRP A 315 -13.41 14.73 -8.74
C TRP A 315 -12.08 14.03 -8.96
N PRO A 316 -11.17 14.06 -7.99
CA PRO A 316 -10.00 13.20 -8.07
C PRO A 316 -10.45 11.76 -7.88
N SER A 317 -9.98 10.88 -8.76
CA SER A 317 -10.36 9.49 -8.73
C SER A 317 -9.26 8.61 -8.18
N THR A 318 -9.71 7.56 -7.52
CA THR A 318 -8.91 6.54 -6.89
C THR A 318 -9.19 5.25 -7.56
N SER A 319 -8.20 4.81 -8.29
CA SER A 319 -8.22 3.59 -9.03
C SER A 319 -8.40 2.40 -8.02
N GLY A 320 -9.05 1.33 -8.46
CA GLY A 320 -9.57 0.32 -7.53
C GLY A 320 -10.73 0.76 -6.63
N PHE A 321 -11.29 1.95 -6.84
CA PHE A 321 -12.65 2.30 -6.45
C PHE A 321 -13.49 2.56 -7.70
N THR A 322 -14.78 2.27 -7.59
CA THR A 322 -15.78 2.65 -8.60
C THR A 322 -16.57 3.83 -8.08
N TYR A 323 -16.60 4.89 -8.89
CA TYR A 323 -17.30 6.13 -8.62
C TYR A 323 -18.64 6.13 -9.34
N LEU A 324 -19.70 6.14 -8.56
CA LEU A 324 -21.07 6.23 -9.02
C LEU A 324 -21.54 7.67 -8.80
N LEU A 325 -21.56 8.49 -9.85
CA LEU A 325 -22.21 9.79 -9.78
C LEU A 325 -23.71 9.55 -9.80
N GLN A 326 -24.38 9.91 -8.72
CA GLN A 326 -25.80 9.66 -8.54
C GLN A 326 -26.57 10.95 -8.38
N ARG A 327 -27.82 10.95 -8.84
CA ARG A 327 -28.74 12.08 -8.73
C ARG A 327 -30.04 11.65 -8.06
N SER A 328 -30.61 12.53 -7.25
CA SER A 328 -31.95 12.35 -6.67
C SER A 328 -32.74 13.66 -6.68
N PRO A 329 -34.07 13.62 -6.83
CA PRO A 329 -34.92 14.80 -6.64
C PRO A 329 -35.06 15.24 -5.17
N SER A 330 -34.70 14.40 -4.18
CA SER A 330 -34.74 14.73 -2.75
C SER A 330 -33.52 14.20 -1.99
N LEU A 331 -33.10 14.93 -0.94
CA LEU A 331 -32.04 14.49 -0.01
C LEU A 331 -32.49 13.33 0.90
N ALA A 332 -33.72 13.41 1.42
CA ALA A 332 -34.29 12.41 2.33
C ALA A 332 -35.25 11.48 1.60
N GLY A 333 -35.06 10.16 1.74
CA GLY A 333 -35.95 9.13 1.19
C GLY A 333 -36.01 9.02 -0.34
N GLY A 334 -35.19 9.79 -1.06
CA GLY A 334 -35.17 9.81 -2.52
C GLY A 334 -34.53 8.56 -3.13
N SER A 335 -35.10 8.07 -4.23
CA SER A 335 -34.42 7.10 -5.09
C SER A 335 -33.22 7.78 -5.76
N TRP A 336 -32.03 7.20 -5.59
CA TRP A 336 -30.81 7.67 -6.23
C TRP A 336 -30.61 6.95 -7.57
N THR A 337 -30.50 7.70 -8.65
CA THR A 337 -30.22 7.17 -9.99
C THR A 337 -28.76 7.37 -10.34
N THR A 338 -28.06 6.32 -10.74
CA THR A 338 -26.68 6.41 -11.24
C THR A 338 -26.67 7.05 -12.63
N LEU A 339 -25.96 8.17 -12.76
CA LEU A 339 -25.74 8.90 -14.01
C LEU A 339 -24.45 8.46 -14.71
N SER A 340 -23.42 8.13 -13.94
CA SER A 340 -22.12 7.71 -14.45
C SER A 340 -21.49 6.70 -13.50
N THR A 341 -20.83 5.71 -14.09
CA THR A 341 -19.97 4.75 -13.40
C THR A 341 -18.58 4.91 -13.97
N GLN A 342 -17.63 5.37 -13.16
CA GLN A 342 -16.23 5.49 -13.58
C GLN A 342 -15.38 4.65 -12.64
N VAL A 343 -14.56 3.76 -13.20
CA VAL A 343 -13.48 3.12 -12.45
C VAL A 343 -12.43 4.20 -12.25
N GLY A 344 -12.03 4.46 -11.01
CA GLY A 344 -10.96 5.42 -10.78
C GLY A 344 -9.73 5.04 -11.59
N ASN A 345 -8.96 6.04 -12.00
CA ASN A 345 -7.75 5.85 -12.81
C ASN A 345 -6.57 6.65 -12.27
N GLY A 346 -6.74 7.21 -11.08
CA GLY A 346 -5.74 8.03 -10.41
C GLY A 346 -5.63 9.45 -10.93
N LEU A 347 -6.45 9.82 -11.92
CA LEU A 347 -6.52 11.15 -12.47
C LEU A 347 -7.79 11.86 -12.00
N MET A 348 -7.83 13.18 -12.23
CA MET A 348 -9.07 13.94 -12.14
C MET A 348 -10.08 13.40 -13.17
N GLN A 349 -11.16 12.83 -12.66
CA GLN A 349 -12.29 12.39 -13.46
C GLN A 349 -13.31 13.51 -13.60
N GLN A 350 -14.04 13.47 -14.70
CA GLN A 350 -15.04 14.48 -15.02
C GLN A 350 -16.31 13.82 -15.57
N PHE A 351 -17.44 14.46 -15.32
CA PHE A 351 -18.72 14.14 -15.93
C PHE A 351 -19.43 15.43 -16.31
N SER A 352 -19.90 15.56 -17.53
CA SER A 352 -20.71 16.69 -17.99
C SER A 352 -22.10 16.22 -18.42
N THR A 353 -23.13 17.03 -18.13
CA THR A 353 -24.50 16.76 -18.60
C THR A 353 -25.06 17.96 -19.37
N PRO A 354 -25.64 17.73 -20.57
CA PRO A 354 -26.08 18.82 -21.45
C PRO A 354 -27.40 19.48 -21.03
N THR A 355 -28.14 18.94 -20.04
CA THR A 355 -29.42 19.52 -19.63
C THR A 355 -29.78 19.16 -18.19
N PRO A 356 -29.98 20.14 -17.29
CA PRO A 356 -30.61 19.87 -16.01
C PRO A 356 -32.10 19.58 -16.29
N GLY A 357 -32.46 18.32 -16.49
CA GLY A 357 -33.86 17.95 -16.73
C GLY A 357 -34.83 18.22 -15.57
N LEU A 358 -34.40 18.90 -14.50
CA LEU A 358 -35.16 19.18 -13.28
C LEU A 358 -34.82 20.57 -12.72
N THR A 359 -35.82 21.24 -12.14
CA THR A 359 -35.71 22.55 -11.47
C THR A 359 -34.88 22.53 -10.18
N ARG A 360 -34.77 21.36 -9.53
CA ARG A 360 -33.89 21.12 -8.38
C ARG A 360 -33.48 19.64 -8.35
N ALA A 361 -32.20 19.37 -8.14
CA ALA A 361 -31.67 18.01 -8.01
C ALA A 361 -30.49 18.00 -7.04
N PHE A 362 -30.32 16.88 -6.34
CA PHE A 362 -29.20 16.61 -5.46
C PHE A 362 -28.27 15.61 -6.13
N TYR A 363 -26.97 15.86 -6.03
CA TYR A 363 -25.94 14.99 -6.56
C TYR A 363 -25.11 14.44 -5.42
N ARG A 364 -24.67 13.19 -5.55
CA ARG A 364 -23.65 12.60 -4.69
C ARG A 364 -22.72 11.75 -5.52
N LEU A 365 -21.50 11.59 -5.04
CA LEU A 365 -20.58 10.59 -5.53
C LEU A 365 -20.58 9.42 -4.54
N ASN A 366 -21.14 8.28 -4.93
CA ASN A 366 -21.06 7.07 -4.13
C ASN A 366 -19.84 6.27 -4.58
N VAL A 367 -18.97 5.95 -3.64
CA VAL A 367 -17.69 5.28 -3.91
C VAL A 367 -17.77 3.87 -3.39
N THR A 368 -17.56 2.89 -4.26
CA THR A 368 -17.60 1.47 -3.91
C THR A 368 -16.25 0.83 -4.22
N THR A 369 -15.70 0.07 -3.28
CA THR A 369 -14.63 -0.86 -3.59
C THR A 369 -15.19 -2.00 -4.44
N PRO A 370 -14.45 -2.50 -5.45
CA PRO A 370 -14.79 -3.74 -6.11
C PRO A 370 -14.81 -4.89 -5.09
N ALA A 371 -15.60 -5.93 -5.39
CA ALA A 371 -15.55 -7.18 -4.65
C ALA A 371 -14.10 -7.72 -4.57
N ALA A 372 -13.79 -8.43 -3.48
CA ALA A 372 -12.50 -9.08 -3.23
C ALA A 372 -11.95 -9.74 -4.51
N GLY A 373 -10.93 -9.12 -5.12
CA GLY A 373 -10.38 -9.59 -6.39
C GLY A 373 -9.92 -8.51 -7.35
N ALA A 374 -10.59 -7.36 -7.43
CA ALA A 374 -10.20 -6.33 -8.41
C ALA A 374 -8.97 -5.51 -7.95
N PRO A 375 -8.20 -4.93 -8.88
CA PRO A 375 -6.97 -4.19 -8.57
C PRO A 375 -7.28 -3.00 -7.65
N LEU A 376 -6.42 -2.77 -6.65
CA LEU A 376 -6.38 -1.54 -5.86
C LEU A 376 -5.51 -0.57 -6.61
N LEU A 377 -5.91 0.67 -6.78
CA LEU A 377 -5.07 1.67 -7.46
C LEU A 377 -5.32 3.07 -6.81
N ALA A 378 -4.90 3.31 -5.57
CA ALA A 378 -4.65 4.61 -4.88
C ALA A 378 -5.57 5.85 -4.85
N ALA A 379 -5.49 6.59 -3.73
CA ALA A 379 -6.22 7.81 -3.31
C ALA A 379 -5.87 9.11 -4.08
N PRO A 380 -6.70 10.18 -3.99
CA PRO A 380 -6.43 11.50 -4.54
C PRO A 380 -5.24 12.22 -3.91
N SER A 381 -4.54 13.04 -4.71
CA SER A 381 -3.79 14.19 -4.21
C SER A 381 -4.77 15.34 -3.92
N ALA A 382 -4.82 15.82 -2.68
CA ALA A 382 -5.48 17.09 -2.37
C ALA A 382 -4.59 18.25 -2.87
N PRO A 383 -5.09 19.16 -3.71
CA PRO A 383 -4.57 20.52 -3.69
C PRO A 383 -4.94 21.17 -2.35
N ALA A 384 -4.15 22.15 -1.91
CA ALA A 384 -4.46 22.97 -0.73
C ALA A 384 -5.94 23.42 -0.75
N PRO A 385 -6.64 23.45 0.40
CA PRO A 385 -8.08 23.68 0.43
C PRO A 385 -8.41 25.09 -0.09
N SER A 386 -8.94 25.18 -1.30
CA SER A 386 -9.79 26.31 -1.71
C SER A 386 -11.23 25.94 -1.38
N HIS A 387 -11.61 26.16 -0.13
CA HIS A 387 -13.02 26.11 0.26
C HIS A 387 -13.76 27.18 -0.56
N SER A 388 -14.68 26.75 -1.41
CA SER A 388 -15.73 27.62 -1.93
C SER A 388 -17.04 27.08 -1.38
N ASP A 389 -17.75 27.92 -0.63
CA ASP A 389 -19.01 27.56 -0.01
C ASP A 389 -20.02 27.09 -1.08
N PRO A 390 -20.95 26.17 -0.75
CA PRO A 390 -22.00 25.77 -1.67
C PRO A 390 -22.81 27.00 -2.11
N VAL A 391 -22.72 27.33 -3.41
CA VAL A 391 -23.51 28.40 -4.01
C VAL A 391 -24.87 27.84 -4.39
N GLU A 392 -25.93 28.36 -3.78
CA GLU A 392 -27.29 28.14 -4.25
C GLU A 392 -27.45 28.88 -5.59
N VAL A 393 -27.47 28.14 -6.71
CA VAL A 393 -27.80 28.73 -8.01
C VAL A 393 -29.33 28.79 -8.11
N THR A 394 -29.91 29.89 -7.66
CA THR A 394 -31.32 30.20 -7.94
C THR A 394 -31.49 30.47 -9.42
N GLY A 395 -32.00 29.46 -10.15
CA GLY A 395 -32.52 29.66 -11.50
C GLY A 395 -33.75 30.57 -11.42
N CYS A 396 -33.59 31.84 -11.81
CA CYS A 396 -34.73 32.73 -11.99
C CYS A 396 -35.55 32.27 -13.20
N GLY A 397 -36.69 31.65 -12.94
CA GLY A 397 -37.70 31.36 -13.93
C GLY A 397 -39.08 31.51 -13.31
N CYS A 398 -39.65 32.71 -13.40
CA CYS A 398 -41.10 32.94 -13.46
C CYS A 398 -41.35 34.29 -14.15
N SER A 399 -41.88 34.21 -15.36
CA SER A 399 -42.55 35.26 -16.11
C SER A 399 -43.91 35.59 -15.49
N HIS A 400 -44.24 36.88 -15.37
CA HIS A 400 -45.61 37.39 -15.40
C HIS A 400 -45.82 38.24 -16.64
#